data_AF-A0A0B7FRA1-F1
#
_entry.id   AF-A0A0B7FRA1-F1
#
_cell.length_a   1.000
_cell.length_b   1.000
_cell.length_c   1.000
_cell.angle_alpha   90.00
_cell.angle_beta   90.00
_cell.angle_gamma   90.00
#
_symmetry.space_group_name_H-M   'P 1'
#
loop_
_entity.id
_entity.type
_entity.pdbx_description
1 polymer ?
#
loop_
_entity_poly.entity_id
_entity_poly.type
_entity_poly.pdbx_seq_one_letter_code
_entity_poly.pdbx_strand_id
1 'polypeptide(L)'
;MKLLYSLSAIASISIAAAEIAPRLTSGAEFGGREFDYVVVGGGTAGLTIAARLSEDPETTVGVIEAGDYFPDDPLINTPSLGLAISGNATYDWLFKSVPQVNVNERAIDLPRGKMLGGSSGINAMVFDRGSKSEYDGTVALAPKEHGGVVDTKLKVYGTANVRVADASIMPLHIGSHTQRTVYGIGEKAAKIIKST
;
A
#
# COMPACT_ATOMS: atom_id res chain seq x y z
N MET A 1 -21.58 -61.66 -12.08
CA MET A 1 -21.45 -60.40 -11.32
C MET A 1 -20.15 -60.47 -10.51
N LYS A 2 -19.06 -59.90 -11.04
CA LYS A 2 -17.75 -59.77 -10.39
C LYS A 2 -17.40 -58.28 -10.44
N LEU A 3 -17.37 -57.61 -9.29
CA LEU A 3 -16.94 -56.22 -9.19
C LEU A 3 -15.41 -56.15 -9.22
N LEU A 4 -14.89 -55.38 -10.15
CA LEU A 4 -13.49 -54.97 -10.23
C LEU A 4 -13.29 -53.75 -9.32
N TYR A 5 -12.43 -53.88 -8.31
CA TYR A 5 -11.89 -52.74 -7.57
C TYR A 5 -10.69 -52.19 -8.33
N SER A 6 -10.81 -50.99 -8.90
CA SER A 6 -9.67 -50.20 -9.38
C SER A 6 -9.31 -49.15 -8.34
N LEU A 7 -8.17 -49.33 -7.65
CA LEU A 7 -7.52 -48.28 -6.87
C LEU A 7 -7.01 -47.21 -7.85
N SER A 8 -7.58 -46.01 -7.80
CA SER A 8 -6.93 -44.81 -8.32
C SER A 8 -6.11 -44.18 -7.19
N ALA A 9 -4.80 -44.33 -7.25
CA ALA A 9 -3.86 -43.58 -6.43
C ALA A 9 -4.00 -42.09 -6.74
N ILE A 10 -4.48 -41.31 -5.78
CA ILE A 10 -4.41 -39.85 -5.83
C ILE A 10 -2.95 -39.49 -5.53
N ALA A 11 -2.20 -39.12 -6.57
CA ALA A 11 -0.93 -38.44 -6.40
C ALA A 11 -1.24 -37.04 -5.86
N SER A 12 -1.06 -36.84 -4.56
CA SER A 12 -1.05 -35.51 -3.97
C SER A 12 0.18 -34.77 -4.49
N ILE A 13 -0.04 -33.85 -5.43
CA ILE A 13 0.93 -32.81 -5.77
C ILE A 13 0.98 -31.91 -4.55
N SER A 14 2.03 -32.03 -3.75
CA SER A 14 2.40 -31.02 -2.78
C SER A 14 2.68 -29.73 -3.54
N ILE A 15 1.70 -28.82 -3.57
CA ILE A 15 2.04 -27.41 -3.78
C ILE A 15 2.92 -27.07 -2.58
N ALA A 16 4.22 -26.89 -2.83
CA ALA A 16 5.04 -26.16 -1.88
C ALA A 16 4.39 -24.79 -1.78
N ALA A 17 3.53 -24.60 -0.77
CA ALA A 17 3.21 -23.29 -0.30
C ALA A 17 4.58 -22.71 0.07
N ALA A 18 5.07 -21.76 -0.72
CA ALA A 18 6.15 -20.91 -0.26
C ALA A 18 5.67 -20.40 1.10
N GLU A 19 6.33 -20.81 2.19
CA GLU A 19 6.11 -20.19 3.48
C GLU A 19 6.44 -18.72 3.29
N ILE A 20 5.41 -17.90 3.06
CA ILE A 20 5.50 -16.44 3.20
C ILE A 20 5.47 -16.19 4.71
N ALA A 21 6.47 -16.69 5.43
CA ALA A 21 6.75 -16.23 6.77
C ALA A 21 7.29 -14.80 6.61
N PRO A 22 6.67 -13.78 7.23
CA PRO A 22 7.24 -12.44 7.25
C PRO A 22 8.60 -12.53 7.94
N ARG A 23 9.67 -12.43 7.14
CA ARG A 23 11.04 -12.38 7.65
C ARG A 23 11.29 -10.99 8.20
N LEU A 24 10.80 -10.74 9.42
CA LEU A 24 11.31 -9.64 10.22
C LEU A 24 12.80 -9.88 10.43
N THR A 25 13.60 -8.85 10.22
CA THR A 25 15.06 -8.91 10.32
C THR A 25 15.54 -7.63 10.99
N SER A 26 16.74 -7.67 11.57
CA SER A 26 17.31 -6.45 12.15
C SER A 26 17.68 -5.44 11.07
N GLY A 27 17.76 -4.15 11.42
CA GLY A 27 18.23 -3.13 10.47
C GLY A 27 19.64 -3.38 9.94
N ALA A 28 20.51 -4.00 10.75
CA ALA A 28 21.87 -4.36 10.36
C ALA A 28 21.90 -5.48 9.32
N GLU A 29 21.10 -6.53 9.53
CA GLU A 29 20.94 -7.62 8.55
C GLU A 29 20.25 -7.13 7.27
N PHE A 30 19.22 -6.28 7.40
CA PHE A 30 18.56 -5.66 6.26
C PHE A 30 19.55 -4.85 5.42
N GLY A 31 20.37 -4.01 6.06
CA GLY A 31 21.38 -3.19 5.39
C GLY A 31 22.53 -3.98 4.75
N GLY A 32 22.73 -5.24 5.17
CA GLY A 32 23.72 -6.15 4.57
C GLY A 32 23.21 -6.92 3.35
N ARG A 33 21.96 -6.70 2.92
CA ARG A 33 21.35 -7.37 1.76
C ARG A 33 21.15 -6.39 0.61
N GLU A 34 21.28 -6.91 -0.61
CA GLU A 34 20.89 -6.20 -1.82
C GLU A 34 19.41 -6.46 -2.13
N PHE A 35 18.73 -5.42 -2.62
CA PHE A 35 17.35 -5.47 -3.06
C PHE A 35 17.23 -4.71 -4.37
N ASP A 36 16.38 -5.19 -5.28
CA ASP A 36 16.03 -4.45 -6.50
C ASP A 36 15.20 -3.20 -6.15
N TYR A 37 14.34 -3.32 -5.12
CA TYR A 37 13.51 -2.23 -4.62
C TYR A 37 13.49 -2.18 -3.09
N VAL A 38 13.54 -0.97 -2.55
CA VAL A 38 13.28 -0.72 -1.12
C VAL A 38 12.06 0.18 -1.00
N VAL A 39 11.04 -0.30 -0.28
CA VAL A 39 9.85 0.46 0.07
C VAL A 39 10.00 0.98 1.50
N VAL A 40 9.96 2.30 1.66
CA VAL A 40 10.00 2.94 2.98
C VAL A 40 8.57 3.25 3.42
N GLY A 41 8.13 2.59 4.49
CA GLY A 41 6.78 2.62 5.03
C GLY A 41 5.97 1.39 4.59
N GLY A 42 5.75 0.46 5.52
CA GLY A 42 4.92 -0.72 5.38
C GLY A 42 3.44 -0.43 5.61
N GLY A 43 2.94 0.70 5.11
CA GLY A 43 1.53 1.10 5.23
C GLY A 43 0.65 0.61 4.07
N THR A 44 -0.57 1.15 3.99
CA THR A 44 -1.59 0.76 2.99
C THR A 44 -1.07 0.76 1.54
N ALA A 45 -0.39 1.83 1.13
CA ALA A 45 0.17 1.92 -0.22
C ALA A 45 1.49 1.15 -0.36
N GLY A 46 2.38 1.26 0.63
CA GLY A 46 3.70 0.64 0.58
C GLY A 46 3.63 -0.88 0.47
N LEU A 47 2.81 -1.54 1.29
CA LEU A 47 2.63 -3.00 1.21
C LEU A 47 1.93 -3.45 -0.07
N THR A 48 1.02 -2.63 -0.62
CA THR A 48 0.46 -2.93 -1.93
C THR A 48 1.55 -2.97 -2.99
N ILE A 49 2.39 -1.92 -3.05
CA ILE A 49 3.48 -1.84 -4.03
C ILE A 49 4.46 -2.99 -3.82
N ALA A 50 4.86 -3.25 -2.58
CA ALA A 50 5.79 -4.32 -2.25
C ALA A 50 5.27 -5.68 -2.70
N ALA A 51 4.00 -6.00 -2.39
CA ALA A 51 3.36 -7.25 -2.80
C ALA A 51 3.36 -7.41 -4.33
N ARG A 52 3.01 -6.37 -5.08
CA ARG A 52 2.98 -6.41 -6.55
C ARG A 52 4.36 -6.53 -7.18
N LEU A 53 5.36 -5.85 -6.64
CA LEU A 53 6.74 -5.97 -7.13
C LEU A 53 7.29 -7.38 -6.89
N SER A 54 6.96 -8.00 -5.74
CA SER A 54 7.40 -9.34 -5.36
C SER A 54 6.64 -10.51 -6.03
N GLU A 55 5.60 -10.23 -6.82
CA GLU A 55 4.93 -11.27 -7.63
C GLU A 55 5.85 -11.85 -8.70
N ASP A 56 6.86 -11.09 -9.11
CA ASP A 56 7.95 -11.53 -9.98
C ASP A 56 9.03 -12.22 -9.12
N PRO A 57 9.24 -13.55 -9.27
CA PRO A 57 10.16 -14.30 -8.40
C PRO A 57 11.63 -13.88 -8.55
N GLU A 58 11.98 -13.21 -9.66
CA GLU A 58 13.33 -12.68 -9.88
C GLU A 58 13.53 -11.28 -9.27
N THR A 59 12.46 -10.66 -8.73
CA THR A 59 12.52 -9.34 -8.08
C THR A 59 12.60 -9.48 -6.56
N THR A 60 13.60 -8.86 -5.96
CA THR A 60 13.77 -8.76 -4.50
C THR A 60 13.29 -7.41 -3.97
N VAL A 61 12.42 -7.44 -2.96
CA VAL A 61 11.83 -6.22 -2.37
C VAL A 61 12.06 -6.20 -0.87
N GLY A 62 12.68 -5.13 -0.39
CA GLY A 62 12.81 -4.83 1.04
C GLY A 62 11.76 -3.83 1.48
N VAL A 63 11.15 -4.03 2.65
CA VAL A 63 10.24 -3.05 3.27
C VAL A 63 10.80 -2.61 4.61
N ILE A 64 10.91 -1.30 4.80
CA ILE A 64 11.30 -0.69 6.08
C ILE A 64 10.06 -0.06 6.70
N GLU A 65 9.64 -0.55 7.86
CA GLU A 65 8.54 0.01 8.64
C GLU A 65 9.04 0.46 10.02
N ALA A 66 8.51 1.59 10.51
CA ALA A 66 8.94 2.20 11.75
C ALA A 66 8.23 1.62 12.99
N GLY A 67 7.05 1.03 12.80
CA GLY A 67 6.33 0.29 13.84
C GLY A 67 6.55 -1.22 13.81
N ASP A 68 5.91 -1.90 14.74
CA ASP A 68 6.01 -3.35 14.90
C ASP A 68 5.03 -4.12 14.01
N TYR A 69 5.15 -5.45 13.99
CA TYR A 69 4.24 -6.36 13.31
C TYR A 69 3.38 -7.12 14.32
N PHE A 70 2.06 -7.04 14.15
CA PHE A 70 1.07 -7.55 15.10
C PHE A 70 0.09 -8.53 14.41
N PRO A 71 0.54 -9.74 13.99
CA PRO A 71 -0.29 -10.66 13.22
C PRO A 71 -1.53 -11.16 13.96
N ASP A 72 -1.43 -11.34 15.27
CA ASP A 72 -2.44 -12.02 16.10
C ASP A 72 -3.08 -11.10 17.15
N ASP A 73 -2.87 -9.78 17.04
CA ASP A 73 -3.37 -8.83 18.04
C ASP A 73 -4.89 -8.64 17.90
N PRO A 74 -5.68 -8.98 18.95
CA PRO A 74 -7.13 -8.88 18.89
C PRO A 74 -7.63 -7.45 18.78
N LEU A 75 -6.88 -6.43 19.23
CA LEU A 75 -7.28 -5.03 19.07
C LEU A 75 -7.32 -4.64 17.59
N ILE A 76 -6.39 -5.15 16.79
CA ILE A 76 -6.32 -4.92 15.34
C ILE A 76 -7.29 -5.83 14.59
N ASN A 77 -7.31 -7.12 14.93
CA ASN A 77 -8.02 -8.14 14.16
C ASN A 77 -9.51 -8.24 14.49
N THR A 78 -9.98 -7.61 15.56
CA THR A 78 -11.40 -7.60 15.95
C THR A 78 -12.03 -6.25 15.63
N PRO A 79 -12.86 -6.15 14.57
CA PRO A 79 -13.47 -4.89 14.14
C PRO A 79 -14.11 -4.04 15.25
N SER A 80 -14.80 -4.68 16.19
CA SER A 80 -15.49 -3.98 17.30
C SER A 80 -14.54 -3.38 18.33
N LEU A 81 -13.28 -3.80 18.38
CA LEU A 81 -12.26 -3.31 19.31
C LEU A 81 -11.41 -2.18 18.72
N GLY A 82 -11.50 -1.93 17.41
CA GLY A 82 -10.63 -0.97 16.70
C GLY A 82 -10.69 0.47 17.22
N LEU A 83 -11.79 0.89 17.85
CA LEU A 83 -11.89 2.22 18.47
C LEU A 83 -10.92 2.43 19.63
N ALA A 84 -10.48 1.35 20.29
CA ALA A 84 -9.52 1.42 21.40
C ALA A 84 -8.07 1.64 20.95
N ILE A 85 -7.81 1.58 19.64
CA ILE A 85 -6.46 1.73 19.07
C ILE A 85 -6.06 3.20 18.96
N SER A 86 -7.02 4.10 18.68
CA SER A 86 -6.73 5.53 18.50
C SER A 86 -6.25 6.14 19.83
N GLY A 87 -5.12 6.86 19.81
CA GLY A 87 -4.53 7.41 21.03
C GLY A 87 -3.64 6.44 21.82
N ASN A 88 -3.43 5.23 21.33
CA ASN A 88 -2.50 4.26 21.91
C ASN A 88 -1.12 4.32 21.20
N ALA A 89 -0.08 4.75 21.93
CA ALA A 89 1.28 4.95 21.40
C ALA A 89 1.93 3.69 20.78
N THR A 90 1.41 2.48 21.10
CA THR A 90 1.86 1.23 20.50
C THR A 90 1.54 1.16 19.01
N TYR A 91 0.38 1.70 18.61
CA TYR A 91 -0.16 1.58 17.25
C TYR A 91 -0.29 2.93 16.54
N ASP A 92 -0.25 4.05 17.28
CA ASP A 92 -0.47 5.40 16.80
C ASP A 92 0.79 6.26 17.03
N TRP A 93 1.16 7.06 16.04
CA TRP A 93 2.21 8.07 16.17
C TRP A 93 1.88 9.18 17.18
N LEU A 94 0.60 9.34 17.55
CA LEU A 94 0.12 10.39 18.46
C LEU A 94 0.47 11.81 18.00
N PHE A 95 0.47 12.03 16.69
CA PHE A 95 0.68 13.37 16.16
C PHE A 95 -0.43 14.30 16.61
N LYS A 96 -0.04 15.55 16.87
CA LYS A 96 -0.95 16.65 17.14
C LYS A 96 -0.63 17.78 16.17
N SER A 97 -1.65 18.50 15.73
CA SER A 97 -1.42 19.78 15.08
C SER A 97 -0.81 20.76 16.08
N VAL A 98 -0.20 21.85 15.59
CA VAL A 98 -0.01 23.05 16.43
C VAL A 98 -1.37 23.58 16.91
N PRO A 99 -1.44 24.39 17.97
CA PRO A 99 -2.66 25.10 18.37
C PRO A 99 -3.33 25.83 17.19
N GLN A 100 -4.62 25.60 16.99
CA GLN A 100 -5.38 26.19 15.88
C GLN A 100 -6.24 27.35 16.40
N VAL A 101 -5.92 28.58 15.98
CA VAL A 101 -6.63 29.82 16.35
C VAL A 101 -8.14 29.72 16.09
N ASN A 102 -8.53 29.12 14.97
CA ASN A 102 -9.94 28.98 14.57
C ASN A 102 -10.68 27.84 15.30
N VAL A 103 -10.02 27.16 16.24
CA VAL A 103 -10.61 26.05 17.00
C VAL A 103 -10.31 26.22 18.50
N ASN A 104 -10.47 27.45 19.01
CA ASN A 104 -10.22 27.82 20.41
C ASN A 104 -8.81 27.43 20.89
N GLU A 105 -7.80 27.65 20.03
CA GLU A 105 -6.39 27.33 20.30
C GLU A 105 -6.12 25.84 20.63
N ARG A 106 -7.03 24.94 20.27
CA ARG A 106 -6.82 23.51 20.49
C ARG A 106 -5.76 22.96 19.55
N ALA A 107 -4.90 22.10 20.08
CA ALA A 107 -4.11 21.16 19.29
C ALA A 107 -4.99 19.95 18.94
N ILE A 108 -5.10 19.62 17.66
CA ILE A 108 -5.99 18.57 17.15
C ILE A 108 -5.22 17.27 17.02
N ASP A 109 -5.79 16.17 17.50
CA ASP A 109 -5.22 14.83 17.35
C ASP A 109 -5.28 14.37 15.89
N LEU A 110 -4.16 13.86 15.39
CA LEU A 110 -3.98 13.40 14.02
C LEU A 110 -3.50 11.94 14.03
N PRO A 111 -4.39 10.97 14.35
CA PRO A 111 -4.00 9.58 14.55
C PRO A 111 -3.41 8.99 13.27
N ARG A 112 -2.21 8.41 13.34
CA ARG A 112 -1.52 7.77 12.20
C ARG A 112 -0.96 6.43 12.62
N GLY A 113 -1.25 5.38 11.84
CA GLY A 113 -0.83 4.03 12.19
C GLY A 113 0.69 3.90 12.15
N LYS A 114 1.26 3.34 13.21
CA LYS A 114 2.68 3.07 13.42
C LYS A 114 2.88 1.56 13.61
N MET A 115 2.71 0.81 12.54
CA MET A 115 2.88 -0.64 12.49
C MET A 115 2.89 -1.11 11.04
N LEU A 116 3.26 -2.37 10.81
CA LEU A 116 3.02 -3.02 9.52
C LEU A 116 1.51 -3.03 9.23
N GLY A 117 1.11 -2.54 8.06
CA GLY A 117 -0.27 -2.22 7.70
C GLY A 117 -0.61 -0.74 7.86
N GLY A 118 0.17 0.03 8.63
CA GLY A 118 0.02 1.48 8.82
C GLY A 118 -1.40 1.89 9.21
N SER A 119 -1.89 2.98 8.63
CA SER A 119 -3.23 3.50 8.95
C SER A 119 -4.39 2.56 8.59
N SER A 120 -4.20 1.56 7.71
CA SER A 120 -5.24 0.55 7.50
C SER A 120 -5.45 -0.37 8.71
N GLY A 121 -4.47 -0.52 9.59
CA GLY A 121 -4.63 -1.31 10.82
C GLY A 121 -5.30 -0.57 11.97
N ILE A 122 -5.44 0.77 11.89
CA ILE A 122 -6.10 1.59 12.92
C ILE A 122 -7.36 2.32 12.41
N ASN A 123 -7.78 2.07 11.17
CA ASN A 123 -8.93 2.75 10.59
C ASN A 123 -10.25 2.17 11.12
N ALA A 124 -11.35 2.87 10.86
CA ALA A 124 -12.68 2.41 11.25
C ALA A 124 -13.31 1.43 10.24
N MET A 125 -12.53 0.88 9.31
CA MET A 125 -12.97 0.04 8.18
C MET A 125 -14.10 0.64 7.34
N VAL A 126 -14.32 1.96 7.43
CA VAL A 126 -15.25 2.67 6.56
C VAL A 126 -14.69 2.57 5.14
N PHE A 127 -15.51 2.00 4.26
CA PHE A 127 -15.14 1.72 2.88
C PHE A 127 -16.14 2.39 1.94
N ASP A 128 -16.14 3.71 1.99
CA ASP A 128 -16.91 4.57 1.11
C ASP A 128 -16.06 5.03 -0.08
N ARG A 129 -16.71 5.77 -0.99
CA ARG A 129 -16.05 6.41 -2.11
C ARG A 129 -16.51 7.87 -2.13
N GLY A 130 -15.56 8.76 -2.40
CA GLY A 130 -15.85 10.16 -2.66
C GLY A 130 -16.79 10.34 -3.83
N SER A 131 -17.39 11.52 -3.90
CA SER A 131 -18.17 11.97 -5.03
C SER A 131 -17.29 12.17 -6.26
N LYS A 132 -17.91 12.14 -7.44
CA LYS A 132 -17.23 12.24 -8.73
C LYS A 132 -16.24 13.41 -8.83
N SER A 133 -16.62 14.59 -8.34
CA SER A 133 -15.84 15.82 -8.44
C SER A 133 -14.60 15.84 -7.55
N GLU A 134 -14.55 15.02 -6.49
CA GLU A 134 -13.42 14.98 -5.55
C GLU A 134 -12.20 14.23 -6.13
N TYR A 135 -12.39 13.52 -7.24
CA TYR A 135 -11.34 12.75 -7.91
C TYR A 135 -10.74 13.43 -9.13
N ASP A 136 -11.20 14.62 -9.52
CA ASP A 136 -10.62 15.37 -10.63
C ASP A 136 -9.20 15.82 -10.21
N GLY A 137 -8.20 15.05 -10.63
CA GLY A 137 -6.82 15.15 -10.15
C GLY A 137 -6.14 16.44 -10.60
N THR A 138 -5.41 17.07 -9.68
CA THR A 138 -4.70 18.33 -9.92
C THR A 138 -3.43 18.18 -10.76
N VAL A 139 -3.02 16.95 -11.08
CA VAL A 139 -1.76 16.58 -11.76
C VAL A 139 -2.03 15.72 -13.00
N ALA A 140 -3.09 16.05 -13.75
CA ALA A 140 -3.65 15.22 -14.81
C ALA A 140 -2.60 14.64 -15.80
N LEU A 141 -2.68 13.33 -16.03
CA LEU A 141 -2.00 12.62 -17.11
C LEU A 141 -2.72 12.91 -18.43
N ALA A 142 -2.34 14.01 -19.06
CA ALA A 142 -2.98 14.52 -20.27
C ALA A 142 -1.97 15.24 -21.17
N PRO A 143 -2.32 15.57 -22.43
CA PRO A 143 -1.51 16.45 -23.26
C PRO A 143 -1.28 17.81 -22.56
N LYS A 144 -0.07 18.36 -22.70
CA LYS A 144 0.33 19.60 -22.01
C LYS A 144 -0.54 20.79 -22.44
N GLU A 145 -0.90 20.83 -23.72
CA GLU A 145 -1.82 21.80 -24.32
C GLU A 145 -3.25 21.72 -23.78
N HIS A 146 -3.60 20.68 -23.03
CA HIS A 146 -4.90 20.48 -22.39
C HIS A 146 -4.81 20.56 -20.87
N GLY A 147 -3.75 21.19 -20.34
CA GLY A 147 -3.53 21.34 -18.90
C GLY A 147 -2.94 20.11 -18.22
N GLY A 148 -2.44 19.13 -18.98
CA GLY A 148 -1.75 17.96 -18.44
C GLY A 148 -0.44 18.34 -17.74
N VAL A 149 -0.15 17.67 -16.62
CA VAL A 149 1.04 17.90 -15.80
C VAL A 149 2.08 16.80 -15.96
N VAL A 150 1.65 15.56 -16.22
CA VAL A 150 2.54 14.42 -16.51
C VAL A 150 2.27 13.79 -17.89
N ASP A 151 3.31 13.24 -18.48
CA ASP A 151 3.23 12.50 -19.73
C ASP A 151 2.81 11.02 -19.54
N THR A 152 2.75 10.26 -20.63
CA THR A 152 2.36 8.84 -20.61
C THR A 152 3.35 7.94 -19.85
N LYS A 153 4.58 8.43 -19.59
CA LYS A 153 5.62 7.80 -18.77
C LYS A 153 5.63 8.34 -17.33
N LEU A 154 4.55 8.99 -16.92
CA LEU A 154 4.36 9.59 -15.60
C LEU A 154 5.33 10.73 -15.29
N LYS A 155 6.10 11.20 -16.27
CA LYS A 155 7.12 12.22 -16.07
C LYS A 155 6.50 13.60 -16.11
N VAL A 156 6.86 14.43 -15.14
CA VAL A 156 6.40 15.83 -15.06
C VAL A 156 6.99 16.62 -16.22
N TYR A 157 6.14 17.29 -17.00
CA TYR A 157 6.59 18.12 -18.12
C TYR A 157 7.58 19.19 -17.64
N GLY A 158 8.67 19.38 -18.39
CA GLY A 158 9.71 20.36 -18.06
C GLY A 158 10.73 19.91 -17.01
N THR A 159 10.63 18.69 -16.48
CA THR A 159 11.63 18.13 -15.56
C THR A 159 12.58 17.17 -16.27
N ALA A 160 13.75 16.90 -15.67
CA ALA A 160 14.68 15.90 -16.19
C ALA A 160 14.18 14.47 -15.92
N ASN A 161 13.84 14.16 -14.67
CA ASN A 161 13.63 12.79 -14.18
C ASN A 161 12.53 12.65 -13.09
N VAL A 162 11.69 13.66 -12.86
CA VAL A 162 10.65 13.60 -11.82
C VAL A 162 9.40 12.90 -12.37
N ARG A 163 8.85 11.94 -11.62
CA ARG A 163 7.63 11.21 -11.97
C ARG A 163 6.62 11.23 -10.83
N VAL A 164 5.34 11.19 -11.17
CA VAL A 164 4.23 11.15 -10.20
C VAL A 164 3.42 9.86 -10.40
N ALA A 165 3.37 9.03 -9.35
CA ALA A 165 2.57 7.82 -9.30
C ALA A 165 1.57 7.94 -8.13
N ASP A 166 0.54 8.74 -8.35
CA ASP A 166 -0.45 9.11 -7.34
C ASP A 166 -1.86 9.21 -7.96
N ALA A 167 -2.90 9.15 -7.13
CA ALA A 167 -4.29 9.35 -7.56
C ALA A 167 -4.49 10.67 -8.34
N SER A 168 -3.74 11.72 -7.99
CA SER A 168 -3.82 13.04 -8.64
C SER A 168 -3.51 13.06 -10.14
N ILE A 169 -2.94 11.99 -10.71
CA ILE A 169 -2.67 11.92 -12.15
C ILE A 169 -3.87 11.49 -12.98
N MET A 170 -4.98 11.04 -12.37
CA MET A 170 -6.14 10.58 -13.13
C MET A 170 -6.75 11.76 -13.91
N PRO A 171 -6.68 11.77 -15.26
CA PRO A 171 -7.12 12.92 -16.05
C PRO A 171 -8.64 12.98 -16.19
N LEU A 172 -9.29 11.82 -16.10
CA LEU A 172 -10.72 11.63 -16.28
C LEU A 172 -11.20 10.48 -15.38
N HIS A 173 -12.48 10.57 -15.05
CA HIS A 173 -13.19 9.67 -14.14
C HIS A 173 -12.99 8.17 -14.44
N ILE A 174 -12.71 7.39 -13.40
CA ILE A 174 -12.93 5.95 -13.39
C ILE A 174 -14.00 5.65 -12.35
N GLY A 175 -15.14 5.09 -12.78
CA GLY A 175 -16.25 4.70 -11.92
C GLY A 175 -15.94 3.46 -11.07
N SER A 176 -14.84 3.49 -10.34
CA SER A 176 -14.36 2.39 -9.50
C SER A 176 -13.77 2.91 -8.19
N HIS A 177 -13.42 1.99 -7.30
CA HIS A 177 -12.77 2.34 -6.05
C HIS A 177 -11.39 2.96 -6.32
N THR A 178 -11.06 4.09 -5.69
CA THR A 178 -9.79 4.82 -5.91
C THR A 178 -8.58 3.92 -5.70
N GLN A 179 -8.64 3.05 -4.69
CA GLN A 179 -7.62 2.03 -4.44
C GLN A 179 -7.34 1.16 -5.67
N ARG A 180 -8.36 0.75 -6.44
CA ARG A 180 -8.17 -0.10 -7.64
C ARG A 180 -7.47 0.67 -8.75
N THR A 181 -7.80 1.95 -8.91
CA THR A 181 -7.16 2.81 -9.90
C THR A 181 -5.73 3.16 -9.49
N VAL A 182 -5.50 3.46 -8.21
CA VAL A 182 -4.16 3.68 -7.64
C VAL A 182 -3.31 2.42 -7.78
N TYR A 183 -3.88 1.23 -7.63
CA TYR A 183 -3.18 -0.02 -7.92
C TYR A 183 -2.77 -0.12 -9.39
N GLY A 184 -3.64 0.23 -10.33
CA GLY A 184 -3.31 0.27 -11.75
C GLY A 184 -2.25 1.34 -12.10
N ILE A 185 -2.28 2.49 -11.42
CA ILE A 185 -1.24 3.53 -11.53
C ILE A 185 0.10 3.00 -11.00
N GLY A 186 0.09 2.31 -9.86
CA GLY A 186 1.26 1.64 -9.31
C GLY A 186 1.83 0.58 -10.25
N GLU A 187 0.98 -0.26 -10.85
CA GLU A 187 1.38 -1.25 -11.85
C GLU A 187 2.05 -0.58 -13.07
N LYS A 188 1.44 0.49 -13.59
CA LYS A 188 2.01 1.26 -14.70
C LYS A 188 3.35 1.88 -14.31
N ALA A 189 3.45 2.48 -13.13
CA ALA A 189 4.68 3.07 -12.62
C ALA A 189 5.79 2.01 -12.50
N ALA A 190 5.49 0.85 -11.93
CA ALA A 190 6.43 -0.26 -11.80
C ALA A 190 6.94 -0.72 -13.17
N LYS A 191 6.07 -0.89 -14.17
CA LYS A 191 6.48 -1.24 -15.55
C LYS A 191 7.42 -0.20 -16.16
N ILE A 192 7.14 1.09 -15.96
CA ILE A 192 7.99 2.18 -16.47
C ILE A 192 9.37 2.16 -15.82
N ILE A 193 9.42 1.95 -14.50
CA ILE A 193 10.69 1.89 -13.75
C ILE A 193 11.50 0.67 -14.20
N LYS A 194 10.89 -0.52 -14.27
CA LYS A 194 11.53 -1.76 -14.73
C LYS A 194 12.05 -1.70 -16.18
N SER A 195 11.52 -0.80 -17.00
CA SER A 195 11.91 -0.65 -18.42
C SER A 195 13.08 0.31 -18.69
N THR A 196 13.66 0.90 -17.63
CA THR A 196 14.79 1.83 -17.71
C THR A 196 16.09 1.10 -17.46
#